data_AF-A0A6I3H284-F1
#
_entry.id   AF-A0A6I3H284-F1
#
_cell.length_a   1.000
_cell.length_b   1.000
_cell.length_c   1.000
_cell.angle_alpha   90.00
_cell.angle_beta   90.00
_cell.angle_gamma   90.00
#
_symmetry.space_group_name_H-M   'P 1'
#
loop_
_entity.id
_entity.type
_entity.pdbx_description
1 polymer ?
#
loop_
_entity_poly.entity_id
_entity_poly.type
_entity_poly.pdbx_seq_one_letter_code
_entity_poly.pdbx_strand_id
1 'polypeptide(L)'
;SESLLSAALDADPALLEYAFKKNVALASPVSLFSVLKTINYIWRQNADESSVRNMIRLGKELYERVGKIAEHADKLGRSITNTVKDYNVFVSSLETRVLVTARKLNDLDENQLGTEEIATPTPIEAGPTSITANELQKD
;
A
#
# COMPACT_ATOMS: atom_id res chain seq x y z
N SER A 1 51.19 21.28 9.51
CA SER A 1 50.62 20.94 8.20
C SER A 1 50.43 22.18 7.33
N GLU A 2 49.92 23.31 7.85
CA GLU A 2 50.09 24.60 7.15
C GLU A 2 51.55 25.01 7.01
N SER A 3 52.39 24.78 8.04
CA SER A 3 53.83 25.03 7.95
C SER A 3 54.53 24.21 6.87
N LEU A 4 54.02 23.02 6.52
CA LEU A 4 54.58 22.22 5.42
C LEU A 4 54.19 22.79 4.06
N LEU A 5 52.94 23.25 3.90
CA LEU A 5 52.51 23.89 2.67
C LEU A 5 53.22 25.24 2.47
N SER A 6 53.37 26.03 3.53
CA SER A 6 54.15 27.28 3.50
C SER A 6 55.60 27.02 3.13
N ALA A 7 56.26 26.06 3.81
CA ALA A 7 57.65 25.71 3.52
C ALA A 7 57.84 25.19 2.08
N ALA A 8 56.85 24.47 1.52
CA ALA A 8 56.88 24.02 0.14
C ALA A 8 56.76 25.19 -0.86
N LEU A 9 55.94 26.20 -0.55
CA LEU A 9 55.78 27.40 -1.37
C LEU A 9 56.97 28.36 -1.24
N ASP A 10 57.61 28.41 -0.07
CA ASP A 10 58.85 29.18 0.14
C ASP A 10 60.02 28.56 -0.65
N ALA A 11 60.04 27.23 -0.77
CA ALA A 11 61.05 26.50 -1.55
C ALA A 11 60.81 26.57 -3.07
N ASP A 12 59.55 26.54 -3.51
CA ASP A 12 59.16 26.73 -4.92
C ASP A 12 57.93 27.65 -5.03
N PRO A 13 58.14 28.95 -5.28
CA PRO A 13 57.06 29.90 -5.44
C PRO A 13 56.17 29.65 -6.67
N ALA A 14 56.66 28.95 -7.70
CA ALA A 14 55.91 28.65 -8.92
C ALA A 14 54.96 27.45 -8.76
N LEU A 15 55.10 26.69 -7.67
CA LEU A 15 54.35 25.46 -7.40
C LEU A 15 52.82 25.68 -7.38
N LEU A 16 52.37 26.82 -6.85
CA LEU A 16 50.95 27.18 -6.81
C LEU A 16 50.38 27.39 -8.21
N GLU A 17 51.08 28.14 -9.06
CA GLU A 17 50.67 28.40 -10.44
C GLU A 17 50.70 27.10 -11.28
N TYR A 18 51.71 26.25 -11.06
CA TYR A 18 51.81 24.94 -11.69
C TYR A 18 50.62 24.04 -11.34
N ALA A 19 50.27 23.95 -10.05
CA ALA A 19 49.15 23.12 -9.58
C ALA A 19 47.81 23.62 -10.14
N PHE A 20 47.58 24.94 -10.16
CA PHE A 20 46.36 25.50 -10.73
C PHE A 20 46.22 25.27 -12.23
N LYS A 21 47.31 25.37 -13.01
CA LYS A 21 47.29 25.01 -14.44
C LYS A 21 46.90 23.54 -14.69
N LYS A 22 47.01 22.68 -13.69
CA LYS A 22 46.64 21.26 -13.74
C LYS A 22 45.28 20.96 -13.11
N ASN A 23 44.50 21.98 -12.71
CA ASN A 23 43.27 21.84 -11.94
C ASN A 23 43.47 21.09 -10.61
N VAL A 24 44.65 21.22 -10.01
CA VAL A 24 44.97 20.63 -8.70
C VAL A 24 45.03 21.76 -7.68
N ALA A 25 44.20 21.67 -6.64
CA ALA A 25 44.24 22.60 -5.52
C ALA A 25 45.27 22.14 -4.48
N LEU A 26 46.26 22.99 -4.19
CA LEU A 26 47.12 22.78 -3.04
C LEU A 26 46.33 23.11 -1.77
N ALA A 27 46.19 22.13 -0.88
CA ALA A 27 45.37 22.26 0.31
C ALA A 27 46.16 21.93 1.57
N SER A 28 46.03 22.78 2.59
CA SER A 28 46.29 22.38 3.97
C SER A 28 45.13 21.50 4.48
N PRO A 29 45.34 20.68 5.53
CA PRO A 29 44.25 19.90 6.14
C PRO A 29 43.02 20.74 6.51
N VAL A 30 43.24 21.99 6.94
CA VAL A 30 42.16 22.93 7.31
C VAL A 30 41.38 23.39 6.07
N SER A 31 42.07 23.73 4.99
CA SER A 31 41.42 24.17 3.75
C SER A 31 40.64 23.04 3.07
N LEU A 32 41.18 21.81 3.05
CA LEU A 32 40.48 20.63 2.54
C LEU A 32 39.21 20.34 3.35
N PHE A 33 39.32 20.33 4.67
CA PHE A 33 38.19 20.07 5.55
C PHE A 33 37.08 21.12 5.40
N SER A 34 37.46 22.40 5.23
CA SER A 34 36.51 23.49 4.98
C SER A 34 35.74 23.31 3.67
N VAL A 35 36.42 22.94 2.59
CA VAL A 35 35.76 22.67 1.29
C VAL A 35 34.81 21.48 1.38
N LEU A 36 35.23 20.38 2.02
CA LEU A 36 34.38 19.21 2.22
C LEU A 36 33.14 19.52 3.08
N LYS A 37 33.29 20.33 4.13
CA LYS A 37 32.17 20.77 4.98
C LYS A 37 31.18 21.64 4.20
N THR A 38 31.68 22.51 3.32
CA THR A 38 30.86 23.32 2.41
C THR A 38 30.10 22.44 1.40
N ILE A 39 30.75 21.44 0.80
CA ILE A 39 30.10 20.49 -0.10
C ILE A 39 29.00 19.70 0.64
N ASN A 40 29.29 19.21 1.84
CA ASN A 40 28.30 18.50 2.67
C ASN A 40 27.12 19.41 3.05
N TYR A 41 27.37 20.67 3.40
CA TYR A 41 26.31 21.64 3.68
C TYR A 41 25.45 21.90 2.45
N ILE A 42 26.06 22.10 1.28
CA ILE A 42 25.37 22.28 0.00
C ILE A 42 24.52 21.05 -0.33
N TRP A 43 25.04 19.83 -0.16
CA TRP A 43 24.27 18.60 -0.37
C TRP A 43 23.11 18.43 0.61
N ARG A 44 23.26 18.83 1.89
CA ARG A 44 22.17 18.80 2.87
C ARG A 44 21.12 19.88 2.62
N GLN A 45 21.53 21.05 2.14
CA GLN A 45 20.62 22.12 1.72
C GLN A 45 19.85 21.73 0.45
N ASN A 46 20.51 21.04 -0.49
CA ASN A 46 19.94 20.54 -1.74
C ASN A 46 19.27 19.16 -1.61
N ALA A 47 19.25 18.54 -0.41
CA ALA A 47 18.46 17.33 -0.14
C ALA A 47 16.97 17.65 0.13
N ASP A 48 16.57 18.89 -0.16
CA ASP A 48 15.42 19.21 -1.00
C ASP A 48 14.01 19.18 -0.37
N GLU A 49 13.47 20.38 -0.13
CA GLU A 49 12.02 20.61 0.05
C GLU A 49 11.18 19.96 -1.06
N SER A 50 11.73 19.76 -2.26
CA SER A 50 11.06 19.11 -3.40
C SER A 50 10.67 17.66 -3.08
N SER A 51 11.54 16.92 -2.39
CA SER A 51 11.30 15.53 -1.98
C SER A 51 10.22 15.45 -0.90
N VAL A 52 10.26 16.36 0.08
CA VAL A 52 9.22 16.48 1.13
C VAL A 52 7.86 16.86 0.53
N ARG A 53 7.83 17.84 -0.40
CA ARG A 53 6.60 18.20 -1.13
C ARG A 53 6.02 17.02 -1.91
N ASN A 54 6.88 16.24 -2.57
CA ASN A 54 6.44 15.04 -3.28
C ASN A 54 5.90 13.95 -2.34
N MET A 55 6.55 13.76 -1.18
CA MET A 55 6.07 12.83 -0.15
C MET A 55 4.69 13.23 0.38
N ILE A 56 4.49 14.51 0.70
CA ILE A 56 3.18 15.03 1.14
C ILE A 56 2.13 14.85 0.04
N ARG A 57 2.46 15.14 -1.21
CA ARG A 57 1.55 14.95 -2.35
C ARG A 57 1.13 13.48 -2.49
N LEU A 58 2.09 12.55 -2.46
CA LEU A 58 1.83 11.12 -2.53
C LEU A 58 1.03 10.62 -1.31
N GLY A 59 1.30 11.16 -0.12
CA GLY A 59 0.54 10.85 1.08
C GLY A 59 -0.94 11.26 0.97
N LYS A 60 -1.22 12.46 0.44
CA LYS A 60 -2.59 12.92 0.16
C LYS A 60 -3.28 12.03 -0.87
N GLU A 61 -2.60 11.74 -1.97
CA GLU A 61 -3.13 10.88 -3.04
C GLU A 61 -3.45 9.46 -2.53
N LEU A 62 -2.58 8.90 -1.67
CA LEU A 62 -2.82 7.62 -1.03
C LEU A 62 -4.07 7.67 -0.13
N TYR A 63 -4.21 8.70 0.71
CA TYR A 63 -5.36 8.84 1.62
C TYR A 63 -6.68 8.95 0.85
N GLU A 64 -6.70 9.72 -0.24
CA GLU A 64 -7.86 9.82 -1.14
C GLU A 64 -8.22 8.46 -1.77
N ARG A 65 -7.21 7.71 -2.23
CA ARG A 65 -7.42 6.37 -2.81
C ARG A 65 -7.92 5.37 -1.78
N VAL A 66 -7.40 5.40 -0.54
CA VAL A 66 -7.88 4.56 0.57
C VAL A 66 -9.35 4.87 0.87
N GLY A 67 -9.72 6.15 0.93
CA GLY A 67 -11.12 6.56 1.09
C GLY A 67 -12.03 5.99 -0.01
N LYS A 68 -11.59 6.04 -1.28
CA LYS A 68 -12.35 5.46 -2.39
C LYS A 68 -12.48 3.94 -2.33
N ILE A 69 -11.44 3.23 -1.89
CA ILE A 69 -11.50 1.78 -1.67
C ILE A 69 -12.46 1.45 -0.54
N ALA A 70 -12.48 2.23 0.55
CA ALA A 70 -13.43 2.05 1.65
C ALA A 70 -14.89 2.20 1.19
N GLU A 71 -15.19 3.20 0.36
CA GLU A 71 -16.51 3.37 -0.25
C GLU A 71 -16.91 2.15 -1.10
N HIS A 72 -16.00 1.61 -1.91
CA HIS A 72 -16.24 0.40 -2.69
C HIS A 72 -16.46 -0.84 -1.81
N ALA A 73 -15.68 -0.98 -0.73
CA ALA A 73 -15.82 -2.07 0.22
C ALA A 73 -17.17 -2.06 0.93
N ASP A 74 -17.66 -0.88 1.37
CA ASP A 74 -18.99 -0.73 1.97
C ASP A 74 -20.09 -1.13 0.98
N LYS A 75 -20.01 -0.65 -0.27
CA LYS A 75 -20.97 -1.02 -1.31
C LYS A 75 -20.98 -2.53 -1.57
N LEU A 76 -19.80 -3.14 -1.64
CA LEU A 76 -19.66 -4.59 -1.82
C LEU A 76 -20.27 -5.37 -0.65
N GLY A 77 -19.99 -4.96 0.60
CA GLY A 77 -20.55 -5.58 1.79
C GLY A 77 -22.08 -5.56 1.81
N ARG A 78 -22.70 -4.43 1.40
CA ARG A 78 -24.16 -4.33 1.24
C ARG A 78 -24.70 -5.26 0.15
N SER A 79 -24.04 -5.34 -1.00
CA SER A 79 -24.43 -6.25 -2.07
C SER A 79 -24.38 -7.72 -1.63
N ILE A 80 -23.29 -8.15 -0.97
CA ILE A 80 -23.16 -9.51 -0.45
C ILE A 80 -24.26 -9.81 0.57
N THR A 81 -24.52 -8.88 1.49
CA THR A 81 -25.59 -9.04 2.49
C THR A 81 -26.95 -9.25 1.83
N ASN A 82 -27.26 -8.49 0.78
CA ASN A 82 -28.49 -8.66 0.02
C ASN A 82 -28.54 -10.00 -0.70
N THR A 83 -27.44 -10.42 -1.34
CA THR A 83 -27.36 -11.74 -2.01
C THR A 83 -27.60 -12.88 -1.04
N VAL A 84 -27.02 -12.83 0.16
CA VAL A 84 -27.26 -13.83 1.21
C VAL A 84 -28.72 -13.83 1.66
N LYS A 85 -29.33 -12.66 1.80
CA LYS A 85 -30.76 -12.54 2.13
C LYS A 85 -31.64 -13.18 1.06
N ASP A 86 -31.39 -12.88 -0.22
CA ASP A 86 -32.18 -13.43 -1.33
C ASP A 86 -32.00 -14.96 -1.45
N TYR A 87 -30.78 -15.45 -1.23
CA TYR A 87 -30.50 -16.89 -1.16
C TYR A 87 -31.29 -17.57 -0.03
N ASN A 88 -31.34 -16.97 1.16
CA ASN A 88 -32.12 -17.52 2.28
C ASN A 88 -33.62 -17.58 1.98
N VAL A 89 -34.16 -16.57 1.28
CA VAL A 89 -35.57 -16.58 0.82
C VAL A 89 -35.80 -17.69 -0.20
N PHE A 90 -34.88 -17.88 -1.15
CA PHE A 90 -34.94 -18.97 -2.12
C PHE A 90 -34.96 -20.34 -1.43
N VAL A 91 -34.01 -20.61 -0.53
CA VAL A 91 -33.94 -21.88 0.22
C VAL A 91 -35.22 -22.11 1.01
N SER A 92 -35.70 -21.10 1.74
CA SER A 92 -36.95 -21.20 2.50
C SER A 92 -38.14 -21.55 1.60
N SER A 93 -38.26 -20.94 0.41
CA SER A 93 -39.32 -21.24 -0.55
C SER A 93 -39.20 -22.65 -1.14
N LEU A 94 -37.97 -23.08 -1.47
CA LEU A 94 -37.68 -24.41 -1.97
C LEU A 94 -38.13 -25.47 -0.95
N GLU A 95 -37.72 -25.33 0.31
CA GLU A 95 -38.03 -26.28 1.37
C GLU A 95 -39.51 -26.32 1.73
N THR A 96 -40.14 -25.15 1.92
CA THR A 96 -41.49 -25.08 2.46
C THR A 96 -42.60 -25.25 1.42
N ARG A 97 -42.31 -24.95 0.15
CA ARG A 97 -43.32 -25.00 -0.92
C ARG A 97 -43.04 -26.13 -1.90
N VAL A 98 -41.85 -26.14 -2.49
CA VAL A 98 -41.51 -27.06 -3.58
C VAL A 98 -41.30 -28.48 -3.04
N LEU A 99 -40.40 -28.68 -2.08
CA LEU A 99 -40.07 -30.01 -1.55
C LEU A 99 -41.23 -30.65 -0.77
N VAL A 100 -42.11 -29.85 -0.16
CA VAL A 100 -43.37 -30.37 0.43
C VAL A 100 -44.31 -30.90 -0.66
N THR A 101 -44.42 -30.20 -1.78
CA THR A 101 -45.30 -30.61 -2.89
C THR A 101 -44.73 -31.83 -3.62
N ALA A 102 -43.42 -31.88 -3.83
CA ALA A 102 -42.73 -33.05 -4.37
C ALA A 102 -42.96 -34.30 -3.51
N ARG A 103 -42.87 -34.19 -2.17
CA ARG A 103 -43.19 -35.29 -1.24
C ARG A 103 -44.64 -35.76 -1.38
N LYS A 104 -45.61 -34.85 -1.31
CA LYS A 104 -47.03 -35.18 -1.49
C LYS A 104 -47.32 -35.86 -2.83
N LEU A 105 -46.63 -35.46 -3.90
CA LEU A 105 -46.78 -36.08 -5.22
C LEU A 105 -46.20 -37.50 -5.24
N ASN A 106 -45.04 -37.72 -4.63
CA ASN A 106 -44.43 -39.03 -4.53
C ASN A 106 -45.27 -40.02 -3.71
N ASP A 107 -45.95 -39.53 -2.66
CA ASP A 107 -46.84 -40.32 -1.81
C ASP A 107 -48.14 -40.77 -2.53
N LEU A 108 -48.52 -40.11 -3.64
CA LEU A 108 -49.75 -40.40 -4.40
C LEU A 108 -49.54 -41.42 -5.53
N ASP A 109 -48.31 -41.77 -5.87
CA ASP A 109 -48.02 -42.72 -6.94
C ASP A 109 -47.69 -44.11 -6.36
N GLU A 110 -48.44 -45.14 -6.76
CA GLU A 110 -48.21 -46.54 -6.37
C GLU A 110 -46.80 -47.04 -6.77
N ASN A 111 -46.15 -46.38 -7.73
CA ASN A 111 -44.82 -46.75 -8.24
C ASN A 111 -43.65 -45.83 -7.80
N GLN A 112 -43.86 -44.84 -6.92
CA GLN A 112 -42.87 -43.84 -6.48
C GLN A 112 -42.11 -43.15 -7.63
N LEU A 113 -42.44 -41.89 -7.93
CA LEU A 113 -41.88 -41.11 -9.04
C LEU A 113 -40.38 -40.81 -8.93
N GLY A 114 -39.80 -40.87 -7.72
CA GLY A 114 -38.37 -40.69 -7.48
C GLY A 114 -37.85 -41.61 -6.39
N THR A 115 -36.82 -42.41 -6.72
CA THR A 115 -36.18 -43.36 -5.81
C THR A 115 -34.93 -42.81 -5.12
N GLU A 116 -34.47 -41.61 -5.49
CA GLU A 116 -33.29 -40.97 -4.92
C GLU A 116 -33.67 -39.88 -3.90
N GLU A 117 -33.04 -39.90 -2.73
CA GLU A 117 -33.18 -38.82 -1.74
C GLU A 117 -32.67 -37.50 -2.30
N ILE A 118 -33.48 -36.45 -2.18
CA ILE A 118 -33.07 -35.10 -2.56
C ILE A 118 -32.03 -34.62 -1.54
N ALA A 119 -30.76 -34.52 -1.97
CA ALA A 119 -29.67 -34.05 -1.12
C ALA A 119 -29.90 -32.61 -0.64
N THR A 120 -29.74 -32.38 0.67
CA THR A 120 -29.81 -31.04 1.26
C THR A 120 -28.62 -30.19 0.79
N PRO A 121 -28.83 -28.99 0.24
CA PRO A 121 -27.74 -28.10 -0.11
C PRO A 121 -26.88 -27.74 1.11
N THR A 122 -25.56 -27.64 0.93
CA THR A 122 -24.64 -27.24 2.01
C THR A 122 -24.97 -25.82 2.50
N PRO A 123 -25.12 -25.59 3.82
CA PRO A 123 -25.33 -24.26 4.37
C PRO A 123 -24.14 -23.33 4.06
N ILE A 124 -24.42 -22.08 3.70
CA ILE A 124 -23.37 -21.05 3.59
C ILE A 124 -23.13 -20.48 4.99
N GLU A 125 -22.10 -20.97 5.70
CA GLU A 125 -21.72 -20.49 7.04
C GLU A 125 -20.80 -19.25 7.01
N ALA A 126 -20.30 -18.87 5.83
CA ALA A 126 -19.33 -17.78 5.68
C ALA A 126 -20.02 -16.41 5.54
N GLY A 127 -20.07 -15.64 6.62
CA GLY A 127 -20.42 -14.22 6.58
C GLY A 127 -19.24 -13.34 6.11
N PRO A 128 -19.50 -12.13 5.58
CA PRO A 128 -18.44 -11.19 5.25
C PRO A 128 -17.66 -10.81 6.52
N THR A 129 -16.34 -11.00 6.51
CA THR A 129 -15.46 -10.59 7.60
C THR A 129 -15.53 -9.07 7.75
N SER A 130 -15.78 -8.61 8.97
CA SER A 130 -15.78 -7.17 9.28
C SER A 130 -14.38 -6.61 9.11
N ILE A 131 -14.27 -5.48 8.39
CA ILE A 131 -13.02 -4.74 8.31
C ILE A 131 -12.84 -3.98 9.63
N THR A 132 -11.88 -4.40 10.44
CA THR A 132 -11.58 -3.78 11.75
C THR A 132 -10.35 -2.87 11.72
N ALA A 133 -9.89 -2.46 10.53
CA ALA A 133 -8.71 -1.61 10.37
C ALA A 133 -8.94 -0.24 11.01
N ASN A 134 -8.02 0.19 11.88
CA ASN A 134 -8.12 1.44 12.62
C ASN A 134 -8.10 2.67 11.70
N GLU A 135 -7.46 2.57 10.54
CA GLU A 135 -7.39 3.65 9.55
C GLU A 135 -8.75 3.96 8.89
N LEU A 136 -9.76 3.12 9.10
CA LEU A 136 -11.12 3.28 8.58
C LEU A 136 -12.13 3.66 9.66
N GLN A 137 -11.70 3.80 10.91
CA GLN A 137 -12.55 4.32 11.98
C GLN A 137 -12.59 5.85 11.85
N LYS A 138 -13.80 6.40 11.67
CA LYS A 138 -14.04 7.83 11.81
C LYS A 138 -13.82 8.21 13.28
N ASP A 139 -12.95 9.18 13.53
CA ASP A 139 -13.01 9.98 14.77
C ASP A 139 -14.39 10.63 14.93
#